data_AF-A0A1M5N9Q0-F1
#
_entry.id   AF-A0A1M5N9Q0-F1
#
_cell.length_a   1.000
_cell.length_b   1.000
_cell.length_c   1.000
_cell.angle_alpha   90.00
_cell.angle_beta   90.00
_cell.angle_gamma   90.00
#
_symmetry.space_group_name_H-M   'P 1'
#
loop_
_entity.id
_entity.type
_entity.pdbx_description
1 polymer ?
#
loop_
_entity_poly.entity_id
_entity_poly.type
_entity_poly.pdbx_seq_one_letter_code
_entity_poly.pdbx_strand_id
1 'polypeptide(L)'
;MALVRHLRDRGFTVEEGKKPGDYVVTALAGAELPLRPSLSLPTDLLTEYLDTVNRTPGATPPGCDALSLVEVHLEEELSTADSDGRNHTTAVGVRRGRNGEVEWFAHQEVPGEVQRADPGQNLEWRAEPPR
;
A
#
# COMPACT_ATOMS: atom_id res chain seq x y z
N MET A 1 3.15 -19.04 -2.58
CA MET A 1 3.36 -17.96 -3.56
C MET A 1 4.58 -17.13 -3.13
N ALA A 2 5.40 -16.61 -4.05
CA ALA A 2 6.71 -16.01 -3.72
C ALA A 2 6.60 -14.70 -2.93
N LEU A 3 5.72 -13.77 -3.34
CA LEU A 3 5.50 -12.49 -2.62
C LEU A 3 5.00 -12.69 -1.19
N VAL A 4 4.14 -13.68 -0.94
CA VAL A 4 3.66 -13.99 0.42
C VAL A 4 4.79 -14.56 1.28
N ARG A 5 5.71 -15.33 0.70
CA ARG A 5 6.92 -15.78 1.43
C ARG A 5 7.81 -14.58 1.76
N HIS A 6 8.05 -13.70 0.78
CA HIS A 6 8.79 -12.45 0.97
C HIS A 6 8.22 -11.63 2.13
N LEU A 7 6.91 -11.35 2.14
CA LEU A 7 6.25 -10.63 3.25
C LEU A 7 6.47 -11.33 4.61
N ARG A 8 6.34 -12.65 4.66
CA ARG A 8 6.59 -13.42 5.90
C ARG A 8 8.05 -13.29 6.36
N ASP A 9 9.00 -13.34 5.45
CA ASP A 9 10.43 -13.17 5.73
C ASP A 9 10.75 -11.75 6.23
N ARG A 10 9.94 -10.75 5.84
CA ARG A 10 9.99 -9.37 6.35
C ARG A 10 9.25 -9.16 7.68
N GLY A 11 8.67 -10.22 8.24
CA GLY A 11 8.04 -10.22 9.56
C GLY A 11 6.53 -9.93 9.54
N PHE A 12 5.89 -9.93 8.37
CA PHE A 12 4.43 -9.85 8.28
C PHE A 12 3.76 -11.19 8.57
N THR A 13 2.68 -11.16 9.34
CA THR A 13 1.76 -12.30 9.44
C THR A 13 0.70 -12.18 8.36
N VAL A 14 0.65 -13.16 7.47
CA VAL A 14 -0.25 -13.18 6.30
C VAL A 14 -1.09 -14.46 6.33
N GLU A 15 -2.41 -14.30 6.38
CA GLU A 15 -3.41 -15.36 6.37
C GLU A 15 -4.08 -15.47 5.01
N GLU A 16 -4.48 -16.69 4.63
CA GLU A 16 -5.24 -16.93 3.40
C GLU A 16 -6.63 -16.29 3.48
N GLY A 17 -7.04 -15.65 2.39
CA GLY A 17 -8.36 -15.06 2.24
C GLY A 17 -9.41 -16.04 1.74
N LYS A 18 -10.52 -15.49 1.24
CA LYS A 18 -11.68 -16.28 0.78
C LYS A 18 -11.45 -16.97 -0.58
N LYS A 19 -10.50 -16.47 -1.37
CA LYS A 19 -10.25 -16.92 -2.75
C LYS A 19 -8.74 -17.06 -2.98
N PRO A 20 -8.31 -17.92 -3.93
CA PRO A 20 -6.92 -18.01 -4.30
C PRO A 20 -6.36 -16.65 -4.72
N GLY A 21 -5.23 -16.27 -4.12
CA GLY A 21 -4.61 -14.97 -4.37
C GLY A 21 -5.11 -13.85 -3.46
N ASP A 22 -6.17 -14.03 -2.69
CA ASP A 22 -6.57 -13.09 -1.66
C ASP A 22 -5.97 -13.49 -0.32
N TYR A 23 -5.48 -12.51 0.44
CA TYR A 23 -4.88 -12.69 1.75
C TYR A 23 -5.29 -11.56 2.70
N VAL A 24 -5.05 -11.74 3.99
CA VAL A 24 -5.21 -10.72 5.02
C VAL A 24 -3.90 -10.60 5.78
N VAL A 25 -3.39 -9.37 5.92
CA VAL A 25 -2.19 -9.09 6.72
C VAL A 25 -2.63 -8.73 8.13
N THR A 26 -2.28 -9.54 9.11
CA THR A 26 -2.82 -9.42 10.48
C THR A 26 -1.84 -8.80 11.47
N ALA A 27 -0.54 -8.86 11.20
CA ALA A 27 0.50 -8.32 12.07
C ALA A 27 1.79 -7.97 11.32
N LEU A 28 2.61 -7.12 11.94
CA LEU A 28 3.99 -6.85 11.54
C LEU A 28 4.89 -6.97 12.78
N ALA A 29 5.95 -7.78 12.70
CA ALA A 29 6.90 -8.02 13.78
C ALA A 29 6.24 -8.41 15.12
N GLY A 30 5.12 -9.14 15.05
CA GLY A 30 4.33 -9.58 16.21
C GLY A 30 3.33 -8.58 16.76
N ALA A 31 3.30 -7.33 16.25
CA ALA A 31 2.27 -6.35 16.61
C ALA A 31 1.08 -6.44 15.63
N GLU A 32 -0.14 -6.56 16.14
CA GLU A 32 -1.34 -6.62 15.29
C GLU A 32 -1.55 -5.32 14.51
N LEU A 33 -1.89 -5.46 13.23
CA LEU A 33 -2.31 -4.33 12.39
C LEU A 33 -3.80 -4.07 12.62
N PRO A 34 -4.21 -2.88 13.13
CA PRO A 34 -5.61 -2.62 13.46
C PRO A 34 -6.57 -2.74 12.28
N LEU A 35 -6.14 -2.30 11.09
CA LEU A 35 -6.97 -2.29 9.88
C LEU A 35 -6.97 -3.61 9.13
N ARG A 36 -6.07 -4.55 9.50
CA ARG A 36 -5.91 -5.86 8.88
C ARG A 36 -6.05 -5.83 7.35
N PRO A 37 -5.15 -5.13 6.63
CA PRO A 37 -5.32 -4.86 5.21
C PRO A 37 -5.50 -6.13 4.39
N SER A 38 -6.42 -6.05 3.44
CA SER A 38 -6.60 -7.09 2.44
C SER A 38 -5.52 -7.00 1.36
N LEU A 39 -4.98 -8.14 0.95
CA LEU A 39 -3.96 -8.25 -0.09
C LEU A 39 -4.53 -9.09 -1.24
N SER A 40 -4.60 -8.53 -2.45
CA SER A 40 -5.11 -9.25 -3.64
C SER A 40 -4.00 -9.43 -4.67
N LEU A 41 -3.53 -10.66 -4.79
CA LEU A 41 -2.52 -11.13 -5.72
C LEU A 41 -2.98 -12.37 -6.51
N PRO A 42 -4.09 -12.30 -7.28
CA PRO A 42 -4.44 -13.36 -8.23
C PRO A 42 -3.27 -13.64 -9.17
N THR A 43 -2.91 -14.91 -9.35
CA THR A 43 -1.68 -15.29 -10.08
C THR A 43 -1.72 -14.86 -11.55
N ASP A 44 -2.88 -14.95 -12.19
CA ASP A 44 -3.12 -14.51 -13.56
C ASP A 44 -2.93 -13.00 -13.70
N LEU A 45 -3.56 -12.20 -12.83
CA LEU A 45 -3.45 -10.74 -12.87
C LEU A 45 -2.03 -10.28 -12.51
N LEU A 46 -1.40 -10.89 -11.51
CA LEU A 46 -0.03 -10.53 -11.15
C LEU A 46 0.95 -10.80 -12.29
N THR A 47 0.80 -11.94 -12.99
CA THR A 47 1.64 -12.25 -14.15
C THR A 47 1.45 -11.19 -15.25
N GLU A 48 0.21 -10.86 -15.59
CA GLU A 48 -0.11 -9.82 -16.59
C GLU A 48 0.43 -8.44 -16.18
N TYR A 49 0.35 -8.09 -14.89
CA TYR A 49 0.91 -6.85 -14.36
C TYR A 49 2.44 -6.80 -14.51
N LEU A 50 3.15 -7.86 -14.09
CA LEU A 50 4.61 -7.94 -14.17
C LEU A 50 5.08 -7.88 -15.62
N ASP A 51 4.39 -8.56 -16.54
CA ASP A 51 4.67 -8.51 -17.97
C ASP A 51 4.45 -7.11 -18.56
N THR A 52 3.49 -6.36 -18.03
CA THR A 52 3.22 -4.98 -18.46
C THR A 52 4.31 -4.04 -17.96
N VAL A 53 4.72 -4.17 -16.69
CA VAL A 53 5.83 -3.39 -16.12
C VAL A 53 7.14 -3.68 -16.87
N ASN A 54 7.47 -4.95 -17.12
CA ASN A 54 8.69 -5.34 -17.84
C ASN A 54 8.76 -4.82 -19.28
N ARG A 55 7.61 -4.63 -19.94
CA ARG A 55 7.53 -4.12 -21.32
C ARG A 55 7.49 -2.59 -21.39
N THR A 56 7.26 -1.90 -20.28
CA THR A 56 7.15 -0.44 -20.24
C THR A 56 8.52 0.18 -19.99
N PRO A 57 9.10 0.93 -20.96
CA PRO A 57 10.40 1.56 -20.77
C PRO A 57 10.38 2.55 -19.60
N GLY A 58 11.31 2.42 -18.66
CA GLY A 58 11.42 3.30 -17.49
C GLY A 58 10.43 3.03 -16.36
N ALA A 59 9.63 1.95 -16.43
CA ALA A 59 8.72 1.59 -15.35
C ALA A 59 9.43 1.04 -14.10
N THR A 60 10.62 0.46 -14.25
CA THR A 60 11.45 0.02 -13.12
C THR A 60 12.72 0.88 -12.98
N PRO A 61 13.19 1.10 -11.74
CA PRO A 61 14.51 1.68 -11.50
C PRO A 61 15.64 0.84 -12.11
N PRO A 62 16.80 1.43 -12.45
CA PRO A 62 17.96 0.67 -12.92
C PRO A 62 18.38 -0.42 -11.93
N GLY A 63 18.50 -1.66 -12.41
CA GLY A 63 18.88 -2.81 -11.58
C GLY A 63 17.73 -3.42 -10.76
N CYS A 64 16.50 -2.93 -10.91
CA CYS A 64 15.30 -3.48 -10.29
C CYS A 64 14.42 -4.16 -11.35
N ASP A 65 14.05 -5.43 -11.11
CA ASP A 65 13.05 -6.11 -11.95
C ASP A 65 11.63 -5.82 -11.45
N ALA A 66 10.62 -6.13 -12.28
CA ALA A 66 9.23 -5.85 -11.94
C ALA A 66 8.76 -6.54 -10.65
N LEU A 67 9.29 -7.74 -10.35
CA LEU A 67 8.92 -8.47 -9.15
C LEU A 67 9.47 -7.79 -7.90
N SER A 68 10.75 -7.39 -7.93
CA SER A 68 11.43 -6.64 -6.88
C SER A 68 10.73 -5.31 -6.62
N LEU A 69 10.26 -4.63 -7.68
CA LEU A 69 9.47 -3.41 -7.52
C LEU A 69 8.15 -3.67 -6.78
N VAL A 70 7.45 -4.78 -7.10
CA VAL A 70 6.23 -5.17 -6.39
C VAL A 70 6.51 -5.54 -4.93
N GLU A 71 7.62 -6.24 -4.66
CA GLU A 71 8.06 -6.53 -3.29
C GLU A 71 8.25 -5.26 -2.48
N VAL A 72 8.92 -4.26 -3.05
CA VAL A 72 9.11 -2.93 -2.44
C VAL A 72 7.77 -2.24 -2.21
N HIS A 73 6.91 -2.14 -3.22
CA HIS A 73 5.60 -1.49 -3.06
C HIS A 73 4.74 -2.17 -2.00
N LEU A 74 4.75 -3.50 -1.91
CA LEU A 74 4.02 -4.22 -0.86
C LEU A 74 4.56 -3.86 0.53
N GLU A 75 5.88 -3.83 0.71
CA GLU A 75 6.49 -3.45 1.98
C GLU A 75 6.15 -2.00 2.35
N GLU A 76 6.30 -1.07 1.41
CA GLU A 76 6.01 0.35 1.64
C GLU A 76 4.54 0.55 2.02
N GLU A 77 3.60 0.01 1.26
CA GLU A 77 2.17 0.18 1.53
C GLU A 77 1.74 -0.46 2.85
N LEU A 78 2.36 -1.56 3.28
CA LEU A 78 1.96 -2.27 4.50
C LEU A 78 2.72 -1.84 5.76
N SER A 79 3.84 -1.13 5.64
CA SER A 79 4.66 -0.71 6.80
C SER A 79 4.76 0.80 7.01
N THR A 80 4.42 1.61 6.01
CA THR A 80 4.53 3.07 6.13
C THR A 80 3.48 3.60 7.10
N ALA A 81 3.95 4.26 8.16
CA ALA A 81 3.09 4.99 9.08
C ALA A 81 2.92 6.45 8.61
N ASP A 82 1.71 6.98 8.73
CA ASP A 82 1.42 8.40 8.51
C ASP A 82 1.81 9.23 9.77
N SER A 83 1.51 10.52 9.75
CA SER A 83 1.80 11.50 10.79
C SER A 83 1.22 11.16 12.19
N ASP A 84 0.17 10.34 12.26
CA ASP A 84 -0.39 9.83 13.52
C ASP A 84 0.32 8.56 14.04
N GLY A 85 1.37 8.11 13.35
CA GLY A 85 2.16 6.94 13.67
C GLY A 85 1.48 5.62 13.31
N ARG A 86 0.40 5.64 12.50
CA ARG A 86 -0.34 4.45 12.08
C ARG A 86 -0.26 4.24 10.58
N ASN A 87 -0.22 2.98 10.17
CA ASN A 87 -0.45 2.60 8.78
C ASN A 87 -1.96 2.58 8.52
N HIS A 88 -2.41 3.35 7.52
CA HIS A 88 -3.82 3.49 7.14
C HIS A 88 -4.24 2.56 6.00
N THR A 89 -3.37 1.65 5.55
CA THR A 89 -3.67 0.78 4.42
C THR A 89 -4.78 -0.20 4.78
N THR A 90 -5.78 -0.28 3.91
CA THR A 90 -6.96 -1.15 4.04
C THR A 90 -6.99 -2.22 2.95
N ALA A 91 -6.42 -1.93 1.77
CA ALA A 91 -6.29 -2.91 0.71
C ALA A 91 -5.13 -2.58 -0.23
N VAL A 92 -4.42 -3.59 -0.71
CA VAL A 92 -3.35 -3.42 -1.70
C VAL A 92 -3.27 -4.62 -2.64
N GLY A 93 -2.78 -4.40 -3.85
CA GLY A 93 -2.43 -5.48 -4.78
C GLY A 93 -2.67 -5.13 -6.23
N VAL A 94 -3.08 -6.14 -7.02
CA VAL A 94 -3.35 -6.00 -8.45
C VAL A 94 -4.81 -6.28 -8.76
N ARG A 95 -5.38 -5.49 -9.67
CA ARG A 95 -6.77 -5.68 -10.14
C ARG A 95 -6.91 -5.35 -11.60
N ARG A 96 -8.00 -5.80 -12.23
CA ARG A 96 -8.39 -5.32 -13.55
C ARG A 96 -9.13 -3.98 -13.41
N GLY A 97 -8.56 -2.94 -14.00
CA GLY A 97 -9.12 -1.59 -14.06
C GLY A 97 -10.33 -1.49 -14.99
N ARG A 98 -10.98 -0.33 -14.99
CA ARG A 98 -12.20 -0.09 -15.78
C ARG A 98 -11.98 -0.09 -17.29
N ASN A 99 -10.75 0.20 -17.73
CA ASN A 99 -10.32 0.12 -19.12
C ASN A 99 -9.94 -1.30 -19.55
N GLY A 100 -10.02 -2.28 -18.65
CA GLY A 100 -9.67 -3.68 -18.90
C GLY A 100 -8.18 -3.99 -18.70
N GLU A 101 -7.34 -3.00 -18.42
CA GLU A 101 -5.91 -3.19 -18.13
C GLU A 101 -5.70 -3.61 -16.67
N VAL A 102 -4.64 -4.38 -16.41
CA VAL A 102 -4.27 -4.71 -15.03
C VAL A 102 -3.47 -3.56 -14.43
N GLU A 103 -3.91 -3.12 -13.25
CA GLU A 103 -3.32 -2.01 -12.52
C GLU A 103 -2.94 -2.42 -11.09
N TRP A 104 -1.95 -1.73 -10.54
CA TRP A 104 -1.69 -1.71 -9.11
C TRP A 104 -2.74 -0.85 -8.42
N PHE A 105 -3.18 -1.27 -7.24
CA PHE A 105 -4.04 -0.45 -6.38
C PHE A 105 -3.53 -0.48 -4.94
N ALA A 106 -3.67 0.67 -4.27
CA ALA A 106 -3.54 0.80 -2.83
C ALA A 106 -4.71 1.66 -2.34
N HIS A 107 -5.39 1.19 -1.31
CA HIS A 107 -6.47 1.91 -0.65
C HIS A 107 -6.08 2.15 0.79
N GLN A 108 -6.28 3.38 1.23
CA GLN A 108 -6.03 3.81 2.60
C GLN A 108 -7.33 4.34 3.19
N GLU A 109 -7.52 4.14 4.50
CA GLU A 109 -8.51 4.91 5.24
C GLU A 109 -8.12 6.39 5.14
N VAL A 110 -9.08 7.26 4.77
CA VAL A 110 -8.82 8.70 4.79
C VAL A 110 -8.86 9.11 6.26
N PRO A 111 -7.76 9.58 6.86
CA PRO A 111 -7.79 10.11 8.21
C PRO A 111 -8.82 11.23 8.22
N GLY A 112 -9.79 11.12 9.14
CA GLY A 112 -11.06 11.86 9.08
C GLY A 112 -10.91 13.27 8.55
N GLU A 113 -11.73 13.63 7.55
CA GLU A 113 -11.83 14.98 7.04
C GLU A 113 -11.75 15.95 8.22
N VAL A 114 -10.65 16.69 8.31
CA VAL A 114 -10.68 17.97 9.00
C VAL A 114 -11.77 18.71 8.25
N GLN A 115 -12.98 18.78 8.82
CA GLN A 115 -14.02 19.67 8.33
C GLN A 115 -13.30 20.99 8.15
N ARG A 116 -13.13 21.42 6.89
CA ARG A 116 -12.48 22.69 6.59
C ARG A 116 -13.17 23.70 7.48
N ALA A 117 -12.44 24.23 8.46
CA ALA A 117 -12.90 25.39 9.19
C ALA A 117 -13.31 26.40 8.11
N ASP A 118 -14.51 26.96 8.27
CA ASP A 118 -15.04 28.03 7.42
C ASP A 118 -13.91 28.95 6.97
N PRO A 119 -13.81 29.33 5.67
CA PRO A 119 -12.74 30.19 5.15
C PRO A 119 -12.75 31.63 5.73
N GLY A 120 -13.47 31.87 6.83
CA GLY A 120 -13.55 33.15 7.55
C GLY A 120 -12.58 33.31 8.72
N GLN A 121 -11.79 32.29 9.11
CA GLN A 121 -10.77 32.48 10.15
C GLN A 121 -9.42 32.83 9.51
N ASN A 122 -9.10 34.12 9.60
CA ASN A 122 -7.83 34.73 9.20
C ASN A 122 -6.67 34.06 9.95
N LEU A 123 -6.03 33.06 9.34
CA LEU A 123 -4.84 32.39 9.86
C LEU A 123 -3.60 33.25 9.57
N GLU A 124 -3.48 34.38 10.27
CA GLU A 124 -2.23 35.13 10.30
C GLU A 124 -1.26 34.47 11.28
N TRP A 125 -0.15 33.93 10.77
CA TRP A 125 0.99 33.55 11.60
C TRP A 125 1.62 34.82 12.20
N ARG A 126 1.48 35.02 13.51
CA ARG A 126 2.21 36.05 14.27
C ARG A 126 3.20 35.38 15.21
N ALA A 127 4.49 35.49 14.91
CA ALA A 127 5.53 35.12 15.86
C ALA A 127 5.53 36.13 17.03
N GLU A 128 5.42 35.64 18.27
CA GLU A 128 5.64 36.48 19.44
C GLU A 128 7.13 36.83 19.57
N PRO A 129 7.51 38.10 19.79
CA PRO A 129 8.91 38.46 19.98
C PRO A 129 9.42 37.96 21.35
N PRO A 130 10.69 37.50 21.43
CA PRO A 130 11.28 37.02 22.67
C PRO A 130 11.46 38.15 23.70
N ARG A 131 11.34 37.79 24.99
CA ARG A 131 11.49 38.69 26.15
C ARG A 131 12.95 39.04 26.43
#